data_AF-A0A2S9FQM5-F1
#
_entry.id   AF-A0A2S9FQM5-F1
#
_cell.length_a   1.000
_cell.length_b   1.000
_cell.length_c   1.000
_cell.angle_alpha   90.00
_cell.angle_beta   90.00
_cell.angle_gamma   90.00
#
_symmetry.space_group_name_H-M   'P 1'
#
loop_
_entity.id
_entity.type
_entity.pdbx_description
1 polymer ?
#
loop_
_entity_poly.entity_id
_entity_poly.type
_entity_poly.pdbx_seq_one_letter_code
_entity_poly.pdbx_strand_id
1 'polypeptide(L)'
;TSRIELGTGVVPIYTRTPTLMAMTAAGLDYVSDGRFRLGLGTSGPQVVEGFHGVPFDAPLGRTREVVEICRQVWRRERLSYDGKHYQLPLPAGRGTGLGKP
;
A
#
# COMPACT_ATOMS: atom_id res chain seq x y z
N THR A 1 4.44 -23.49 -10.60
CA THR A 1 3.47 -23.32 -11.70
C THR A 1 4.03 -22.33 -12.71
N SER A 2 3.79 -22.53 -14.01
CA SER A 2 4.35 -21.72 -15.10
C SER A 2 3.32 -20.95 -15.92
N ARG A 3 2.02 -21.22 -15.71
CA ARG A 3 0.94 -20.62 -16.53
C ARG A 3 -0.13 -19.91 -15.71
N ILE A 4 -0.52 -20.46 -14.57
CA ILE A 4 -1.64 -19.89 -13.79
C ILE A 4 -1.28 -18.50 -13.25
N GLU A 5 -2.23 -17.58 -13.22
CA GLU A 5 -2.04 -16.30 -12.52
C GLU A 5 -1.98 -16.53 -11.01
N LEU A 6 -1.22 -15.69 -10.33
CA LEU A 6 -1.12 -15.67 -8.87
C LEU A 6 -1.74 -14.37 -8.39
N GLY A 7 -2.52 -14.40 -7.31
CA GLY A 7 -3.09 -13.18 -6.80
C GLY A 7 -3.40 -13.23 -5.32
N THR A 8 -3.54 -12.04 -4.74
CA THR A 8 -4.05 -11.89 -3.38
C THR A 8 -5.56 -11.77 -3.43
N GLY A 9 -6.25 -12.49 -2.55
CA GLY A 9 -7.71 -12.36 -2.35
C GLY A 9 -8.02 -11.94 -0.92
N VAL A 10 -7.53 -10.84 -0.35
CA VAL A 10 -6.97 -9.58 -0.83
C VAL A 10 -5.93 -9.12 0.21
N VAL A 11 -5.12 -8.08 -0.05
CA VAL A 11 -4.27 -7.47 0.99
C VAL A 11 -5.05 -6.37 1.71
N PRO A 12 -5.14 -6.40 3.05
CA PRO A 12 -5.77 -5.34 3.84
C PRO A 12 -4.91 -4.07 3.84
N ILE A 13 -5.49 -2.94 3.41
CA ILE A 13 -4.77 -1.67 3.25
C ILE A 13 -4.38 -0.98 4.57
N TYR A 14 -5.02 -1.36 5.68
CA TYR A 14 -4.81 -0.72 6.99
C TYR A 14 -3.58 -1.26 7.73
N THR A 15 -3.05 -2.42 7.33
CA THR A 15 -2.02 -3.14 8.11
C THR A 15 -0.62 -3.03 7.50
N ARG A 16 -0.49 -2.33 6.37
CA ARG A 16 0.76 -2.16 5.63
C ARG A 16 0.84 -0.76 5.06
N THR A 17 2.05 -0.19 5.02
CA THR A 17 2.25 1.09 4.33
C THR A 17 2.10 0.90 2.81
N PRO A 18 1.63 1.92 2.07
CA PRO A 18 1.46 1.83 0.62
C PRO A 18 2.77 1.46 -0.11
N THR A 19 3.90 2.06 0.29
CA THR A 19 5.21 1.78 -0.34
C THR A 19 5.67 0.34 -0.11
N LEU A 20 5.48 -0.21 1.09
CA LEU A 20 5.79 -1.62 1.37
C LEU A 20 4.95 -2.55 0.49
N MET A 21 3.66 -2.24 0.35
CA MET A 21 2.75 -3.00 -0.50
C MET A 21 3.19 -2.96 -1.97
N ALA A 22 3.55 -1.78 -2.48
CA ALA A 22 4.04 -1.60 -3.84
C ALA A 22 5.31 -2.40 -4.13
N MET A 23 6.31 -2.32 -3.24
CA MET A 23 7.56 -3.09 -3.35
C MET A 23 7.33 -4.60 -3.30
N THR A 24 6.45 -5.05 -2.40
CA THR A 24 6.09 -6.47 -2.27
C THR A 24 5.45 -6.98 -3.57
N ALA A 25 4.50 -6.23 -4.11
CA ALA A 25 3.83 -6.59 -5.36
C ALA A 25 4.81 -6.61 -6.54
N ALA A 26 5.72 -5.65 -6.64
CA ALA A 26 6.74 -5.62 -7.69
C ALA A 26 7.70 -6.82 -7.60
N GLY A 27 8.10 -7.20 -6.38
CA GLY A 27 8.91 -8.40 -6.16
C GLY A 27 8.19 -9.68 -6.58
N LEU A 28 6.91 -9.81 -6.20
CA LEU A 28 6.06 -10.94 -6.60
C LEU A 28 5.82 -11.00 -8.12
N ASP A 29 5.61 -9.85 -8.74
CA ASP A 29 5.48 -9.73 -10.19
C ASP A 29 6.76 -10.20 -10.90
N TYR A 30 7.91 -9.73 -10.44
CA TYR A 30 9.22 -10.12 -10.97
C TYR A 30 9.47 -11.64 -10.87
N VAL A 31 9.32 -12.23 -9.68
CA VAL A 31 9.59 -13.67 -9.50
C VAL A 31 8.54 -14.57 -10.14
N SER A 32 7.36 -14.03 -10.47
CA SER A 32 6.29 -14.75 -11.15
C SER A 32 6.30 -14.60 -12.66
N ASP A 33 7.22 -13.81 -13.22
CA ASP A 33 7.28 -13.45 -14.64
C ASP A 33 5.99 -12.77 -15.12
N GLY A 34 5.56 -11.71 -14.40
CA GLY A 34 4.40 -10.90 -14.77
C GLY A 34 3.04 -11.52 -14.46
N ARG A 35 2.99 -12.65 -13.73
CA ARG A 35 1.75 -13.39 -13.45
C ARG A 35 1.07 -12.96 -12.16
N PHE A 36 1.61 -11.99 -11.42
CA PHE A 36 1.08 -11.59 -10.13
C PHE A 36 0.00 -10.50 -10.26
N ARG A 37 -1.11 -10.69 -9.54
CA ARG A 37 -2.24 -9.76 -9.46
C ARG A 37 -2.42 -9.32 -8.01
N LEU A 38 -2.18 -8.04 -7.74
CA LEU A 38 -2.41 -7.46 -6.42
C LEU A 38 -3.90 -7.13 -6.23
N GLY A 39 -4.62 -7.97 -5.51
CA GLY A 39 -5.95 -7.65 -4.97
C GLY A 39 -5.83 -6.88 -3.65
N LEU A 40 -6.54 -5.76 -3.55
CA LEU A 40 -6.60 -4.89 -2.36
C LEU A 40 -7.98 -4.95 -1.71
N GLY A 41 -8.01 -4.83 -0.38
CA GLY A 41 -9.25 -4.74 0.36
C GLY A 41 -9.10 -3.95 1.65
N THR A 42 -10.24 -3.54 2.19
CA THR A 42 -10.28 -2.74 3.42
C THR A 42 -10.31 -3.62 4.66
N SER A 43 -10.73 -4.89 4.52
CA SER A 43 -11.25 -5.69 5.64
C SER A 43 -12.45 -4.97 6.31
N GLY A 44 -12.82 -5.38 7.52
CA GLY A 44 -13.84 -4.75 8.34
C GLY A 44 -13.32 -4.33 9.73
N PRO A 45 -14.05 -3.46 10.45
CA PRO A 45 -13.61 -2.88 11.71
C PRO A 45 -13.33 -3.94 12.78
N GLN A 46 -14.08 -5.05 12.81
CA GLN A 46 -13.82 -6.15 13.74
C GLN A 46 -12.38 -6.69 13.64
N VAL A 47 -11.84 -6.80 12.42
CA VAL A 47 -10.48 -7.28 12.19
C VAL A 47 -9.49 -6.14 12.32
N VAL A 48 -9.77 -4.98 11.70
CA VAL A 48 -8.84 -3.85 11.64
C VAL A 48 -8.62 -3.23 13.02
N GLU A 49 -9.70 -2.96 13.75
CA GLU A 49 -9.63 -2.36 15.08
C GLU A 49 -9.40 -3.43 16.15
N GLY A 50 -10.15 -4.54 16.08
CA GLY A 50 -10.10 -5.58 17.10
C GLY A 50 -8.82 -6.42 17.11
N PHE A 51 -8.32 -6.82 15.93
CA PHE A 51 -7.14 -7.68 15.83
C PHE A 51 -5.85 -6.90 15.54
N HIS A 52 -5.91 -5.89 14.66
CA HIS A 52 -4.72 -5.11 14.29
C HIS A 52 -4.52 -3.85 15.12
N GLY A 53 -5.50 -3.41 15.92
CA GLY A 53 -5.40 -2.22 16.75
C GLY A 53 -5.24 -0.92 15.95
N VAL A 54 -5.67 -0.91 14.68
CA VAL A 54 -5.59 0.25 13.78
C VAL A 54 -6.98 0.85 13.63
N PRO A 55 -7.16 2.19 13.65
CA PRO A 55 -8.45 2.81 13.36
C PRO A 55 -8.98 2.45 11.97
N PHE A 56 -10.26 2.10 11.87
CA PHE A 56 -10.93 1.86 10.60
C PHE A 56 -11.58 3.15 10.07
N ASP A 57 -10.77 4.04 9.49
CA ASP A 57 -11.20 5.33 8.94
C ASP A 57 -11.12 5.38 7.40
N ALA A 58 -12.10 6.04 6.77
CA ALA A 58 -12.10 6.42 5.35
C ALA A 58 -11.66 5.31 4.35
N PRO A 59 -12.32 4.14 4.32
CA PRO A 59 -11.90 2.98 3.52
C PRO A 59 -11.70 3.28 2.04
N LEU A 60 -12.61 4.06 1.43
CA LEU A 60 -12.49 4.42 0.01
C LEU A 60 -11.38 5.45 -0.24
N GLY A 61 -11.24 6.44 0.65
CA GLY A 61 -10.19 7.47 0.56
C GLY A 61 -8.81 6.85 0.66
N ARG A 62 -8.57 6.05 1.71
CA ARG A 62 -7.31 5.33 1.89
C ARG A 62 -7.02 4.37 0.73
N THR A 63 -8.01 3.64 0.23
CA THR A 63 -7.82 2.74 -0.93
C THR A 63 -7.34 3.53 -2.14
N ARG A 64 -7.94 4.69 -2.42
CA ARG A 64 -7.53 5.56 -3.53
C ARG A 64 -6.08 5.99 -3.37
N GLU A 65 -5.71 6.53 -2.21
CA GLU A 65 -4.35 7.03 -1.97
C GLU A 65 -3.31 5.89 -2.02
N VAL A 66 -3.64 4.70 -1.50
CA VAL A 66 -2.79 3.50 -1.62
C VAL A 66 -2.53 3.14 -3.08
N VAL A 67 -3.58 3.12 -3.90
CA VAL A 67 -3.45 2.81 -5.34
C VAL A 67 -2.58 3.87 -6.05
N GLU A 68 -2.79 5.15 -5.75
CA GLU A 68 -2.00 6.24 -6.34
C GLU A 68 -0.51 6.12 -5.99
N ILE A 69 -0.19 5.92 -4.71
CA ILE A 69 1.19 5.72 -4.25
C ILE A 69 1.82 4.48 -4.88
N CYS A 70 1.11 3.34 -4.90
CA CYS A 70 1.62 2.12 -5.54
C CYS A 70 1.98 2.37 -7.01
N ARG A 71 1.13 3.09 -7.75
CA ARG A 71 1.39 3.41 -9.14
C ARG A 71 2.59 4.34 -9.32
N GLN A 72 2.79 5.34 -8.45
CA GLN A 72 4.00 6.18 -8.50
C GLN A 72 5.27 5.34 -8.32
N VAL A 73 5.27 4.43 -7.32
CA VAL A 73 6.39 3.52 -7.08
C VAL A 73 6.69 2.65 -8.29
N TRP A 74 5.67 2.03 -8.90
CA TRP A 74 5.87 1.17 -10.07
C TRP A 74 6.31 1.93 -11.32
N ARG A 75 5.90 3.20 -11.46
CA ARG A 75 6.42 4.10 -12.52
C ARG A 75 7.82 4.62 -12.26
N ARG A 76 8.43 4.28 -11.12
CA ARG A 76 9.76 4.77 -10.68
C ARG A 76 9.81 6.30 -10.61
N GLU A 77 8.70 6.91 -10.23
CA GLU A 77 8.63 8.34 -9.96
C GLU A 77 9.24 8.64 -8.59
N ARG A 78 9.72 9.87 -8.41
CA ARG A 78 10.11 10.36 -7.09
C ARG A 78 8.87 10.37 -6.19
N LEU A 79 8.91 9.63 -5.08
CA LEU A 79 7.74 9.43 -4.23
C LEU A 79 7.53 10.63 -3.30
N SER A 80 6.71 11.57 -3.77
CA SER A 80 6.19 12.68 -2.98
C SER A 80 4.66 12.63 -3.03
N TYR A 81 4.01 12.53 -1.88
CA TYR A 81 2.57 12.36 -1.79
C TYR A 81 2.01 13.20 -0.63
N ASP A 82 1.11 14.13 -0.94
CA ASP A 82 0.45 15.00 0.02
C ASP A 82 -1.06 14.71 0.00
N GLY A 83 -1.41 13.55 0.55
CA GLY A 83 -2.79 13.08 0.67
C GLY A 83 -3.43 13.43 2.00
N LYS A 84 -4.73 13.14 2.11
CA LYS A 84 -5.48 13.30 3.34
C LYS A 84 -5.10 12.25 4.38
N HIS A 85 -4.75 11.04 3.93
CA HIS A 85 -4.47 9.90 4.80
C HIS A 85 -2.99 9.51 4.82
N TYR A 86 -2.25 9.79 3.74
CA TYR A 86 -0.82 9.53 3.66
C TYR A 86 -0.05 10.81 3.29
N GLN A 87 1.02 11.08 4.03
CA GLN A 87 1.97 12.16 3.76
C GLN A 87 3.37 11.57 3.67
N LEU A 88 3.97 11.66 2.49
CA LEU A 88 5.26 11.05 2.16
C LEU A 88 6.14 12.07 1.42
N PRO A 89 7.34 12.43 1.94
CA PRO A 89 7.84 12.11 3.29
C PRO A 89 6.98 12.74 4.39
N LEU A 90 7.19 12.30 5.64
CA LEU A 90 6.49 12.89 6.79
C LEU A 90 6.77 14.41 6.90
N PRO A 91 5.75 15.23 7.22
CA PRO A 91 5.95 16.65 7.43
C PRO A 91 6.89 16.97 8.60
N ALA A 92 7.41 18.20 8.60
CA ALA A 92 8.19 18.72 9.72
C ALA A 92 7.42 18.59 11.05
N GLY A 93 8.12 18.21 12.12
CA GLY A 93 7.53 18.02 13.46
C GLY A 93 6.74 16.71 13.64
N ARG A 94 6.56 15.89 12.59
CA ARG A 94 5.90 14.57 12.66
C ARG A 94 6.90 13.40 12.66
N GLY A 95 8.20 13.68 12.75
CA GLY A 95 9.27 12.69 12.74
C GLY A 95 10.65 13.34 12.90
N THR A 96 11.71 12.63 12.56
CA THR A 96 13.11 13.11 12.72
C THR A 96 13.53 14.20 11.73
N GLY A 97 12.73 14.45 10.68
CA GLY A 97 13.07 15.41 9.61
C GLY A 97 14.08 14.89 8.58
N LEU A 98 14.55 13.64 8.71
CA LEU A 98 15.51 13.03 7.78
C LEU A 98 14.86 12.38 6.55
N GLY A 99 13.53 12.27 6.53
CA GLY A 99 12.78 11.69 5.41
C GLY A 99 12.96 12.52 4.14
N LYS A 100 13.35 11.87 3.05
CA LYS A 100 13.52 12.49 1.73
C LYS A 100 12.68 11.71 0.70
N PRO A 101 12.06 12.40 -0.26
CA PRO A 101 11.45 11.75 -1.42
C PRO A 101 12.50 11.33 -2.45
#